data_AF-A0A521ZTX7-F1
#
_entry.id   AF-A0A521ZTX7-F1
#
_cell.length_a   1.000
_cell.length_b   1.000
_cell.length_c   1.000
_cell.angle_alpha   90.00
_cell.angle_beta   90.00
_cell.angle_gamma   90.00
#
_symmetry.space_group_name_H-M   'P 1'
#
loop_
_entity.id
_entity.type
_entity.pdbx_description
1 polymer ?
#
loop_
_entity_poly.entity_id
_entity_poly.type
_entity_poly.pdbx_seq_one_letter_code
_entity_poly.pdbx_strand_id
1 'polypeptide(L)'
;MEKNVTRIKKSLTFVPRSLSQANTLLGELGATQDTINEIEKALADEIRAIKAKVAKKLGSLVVIRDTQLNSLFAYANQNKGVLTEDRRSIQLTSGTFGWRWSTPRVEIDGTDAETIEMLKETDNERYIRIIEEVNRQLLLEEKPAIDGISYEQDEEFFAVPKQKGKKAKTLTHAIDR
;
A
#
# COMPACT_ATOMS: atom_id res chain seq x y z
N MET A 1 -9.85 -4.80 -13.99
CA MET A 1 -11.23 -5.01 -14.49
C MET A 1 -12.04 -3.81 -14.01
N GLU A 2 -12.45 -2.93 -14.91
CA GLU A 2 -13.35 -1.83 -14.58
C GLU A 2 -14.63 -2.40 -13.96
N LYS A 3 -14.98 -1.96 -12.75
CA LYS A 3 -16.32 -2.17 -12.21
C LYS A 3 -17.26 -1.26 -12.99
N ASN A 4 -17.84 -1.75 -14.07
CA ASN A 4 -19.03 -1.14 -14.66
C ASN A 4 -20.16 -1.26 -13.63
N VAL A 5 -20.32 -0.25 -12.79
CA VAL A 5 -21.47 -0.14 -11.88
C VAL A 5 -22.65 0.32 -12.72
N THR A 6 -23.33 -0.63 -13.34
CA THR A 6 -24.58 -0.36 -14.07
C THR A 6 -25.63 0.12 -13.06
N ARG A 7 -26.15 1.34 -13.26
CA ARG A 7 -27.21 1.93 -12.42
C ARG A 7 -28.36 0.93 -12.24
N ILE A 8 -28.63 0.54 -10.99
CA ILE A 8 -29.79 -0.30 -10.66
C ILE A 8 -31.05 0.54 -10.84
N LYS A 9 -31.98 0.09 -11.67
CA LYS A 9 -33.26 0.79 -11.87
C LYS A 9 -34.12 0.66 -10.61
N LYS A 10 -34.59 1.78 -10.05
CA LYS A 10 -35.50 1.82 -8.86
C LYS A 10 -36.79 1.00 -9.04
N SER A 11 -37.23 0.76 -10.29
CA SER A 11 -38.40 -0.05 -10.58
C SER A 11 -38.20 -1.56 -10.38
N LEU A 12 -36.95 -2.02 -10.23
CA LEU A 12 -36.62 -3.44 -10.03
C LEU A 12 -36.34 -3.80 -8.55
N THR A 13 -36.33 -2.82 -7.65
CA THR A 13 -35.97 -3.04 -6.25
C THR A 13 -37.20 -3.40 -5.42
N PHE A 14 -37.14 -4.52 -4.71
CA PHE A 14 -38.13 -4.87 -3.69
C PHE A 14 -38.09 -3.83 -2.56
N VAL A 15 -39.26 -3.27 -2.24
CA VAL A 15 -39.43 -2.32 -1.13
C VAL A 15 -40.16 -3.02 0.01
N PRO A 16 -39.50 -3.28 1.16
CA PRO A 16 -40.15 -3.87 2.31
C PRO A 16 -41.34 -3.02 2.80
N ARG A 17 -42.49 -3.65 3.04
CA ARG A 17 -43.71 -2.99 3.52
C ARG A 17 -43.93 -3.15 5.03
N SER A 18 -43.04 -3.85 5.72
CA SER A 18 -43.09 -4.05 7.17
C SER A 18 -41.70 -4.23 7.76
N LEU A 19 -41.56 -4.01 9.08
CA LEU A 19 -40.32 -4.27 9.82
C LEU A 19 -39.88 -5.73 9.71
N SER A 20 -40.82 -6.67 9.67
CA SER A 20 -40.50 -8.09 9.48
C SER A 20 -39.86 -8.34 8.11
N GLN A 21 -40.38 -7.74 7.04
CA GLN A 21 -39.79 -7.87 5.70
C GLN A 21 -38.42 -7.19 5.62
N ALA A 22 -38.26 -6.02 6.26
CA ALA A 22 -36.97 -5.33 6.34
C ALA A 22 -35.93 -6.16 7.11
N ASN A 23 -36.33 -6.82 8.21
CA ASN A 23 -35.46 -7.72 8.96
C ASN A 23 -35.00 -8.93 8.13
N THR A 24 -35.91 -9.54 7.36
CA THR A 24 -35.56 -10.62 6.42
C THR A 24 -34.56 -10.14 5.38
N LEU A 25 -34.84 -8.99 4.74
CA LEU A 25 -33.94 -8.40 3.73
C LEU A 25 -32.56 -8.07 4.31
N LEU A 26 -32.49 -7.55 5.54
CA LEU A 26 -31.23 -7.28 6.22
C LEU A 26 -30.42 -8.57 6.49
N GLY A 27 -31.11 -9.67 6.80
CA GLY A 27 -30.49 -11.00 6.92
C GLY A 27 -29.93 -11.52 5.60
N GLU A 28 -30.68 -11.38 4.50
CA GLU A 28 -30.25 -11.75 3.14
C GLU A 28 -29.07 -10.91 2.66
N LEU A 29 -29.05 -9.62 2.98
CA LEU A 29 -27.94 -8.72 2.71
C LEU A 29 -26.68 -9.19 3.44
N GLY A 30 -26.81 -9.58 4.71
CA GLY A 30 -25.72 -10.19 5.49
C GLY A 30 -25.18 -11.47 4.85
N ALA A 31 -26.06 -12.40 4.47
CA ALA A 31 -25.67 -13.66 3.83
C ALA A 31 -24.95 -13.43 2.50
N THR A 32 -25.44 -12.50 1.68
CA THR A 32 -24.80 -12.11 0.41
C THR A 32 -23.41 -11.53 0.65
N GLN A 33 -23.26 -10.66 1.65
CA GLN A 33 -21.96 -10.08 1.99
C GLN A 33 -20.98 -11.12 2.56
N ASP A 34 -21.46 -12.10 3.32
CA ASP A 34 -20.66 -13.24 3.78
C ASP A 34 -20.15 -14.07 2.58
N THR A 35 -20.99 -14.37 1.59
CA THR A 35 -20.57 -15.05 0.35
C THR A 35 -19.52 -14.26 -0.43
N ILE A 36 -19.69 -12.93 -0.56
CA ILE A 36 -18.66 -12.07 -1.18
C ILE A 36 -17.34 -12.20 -0.42
N ASN A 37 -17.38 -12.11 0.91
CA ASN A 37 -16.18 -12.21 1.75
C ASN A 37 -15.47 -13.57 1.62
N GLU A 38 -16.24 -14.66 1.50
CA GLU A 38 -15.70 -16.02 1.30
C GLU A 38 -14.98 -16.14 -0.05
N ILE A 39 -15.58 -15.62 -1.14
CA ILE A 39 -14.96 -15.61 -2.47
C ILE A 39 -13.67 -14.78 -2.47
N GLU A 40 -13.69 -13.58 -1.87
CA GLU A 40 -12.50 -12.72 -1.76
C GLU A 40 -11.37 -13.41 -0.98
N LYS A 41 -11.71 -14.13 0.09
CA LYS A 41 -10.75 -14.87 0.89
C LYS A 41 -10.14 -16.03 0.09
N ALA A 42 -10.96 -16.81 -0.60
CA ALA A 42 -10.49 -17.89 -1.47
C ALA A 42 -9.53 -17.38 -2.55
N LEU A 43 -9.88 -16.25 -3.20
CA LEU A 43 -9.00 -15.58 -4.17
C LEU A 43 -7.65 -15.18 -3.55
N ALA A 44 -7.66 -14.59 -2.35
CA ALA A 44 -6.43 -14.20 -1.67
C ALA A 44 -5.54 -15.42 -1.36
N ASP A 45 -6.15 -16.54 -0.98
CA ASP A 45 -5.45 -17.80 -0.71
C ASP A 45 -4.85 -18.40 -1.99
N GLU A 46 -5.57 -18.37 -3.11
CA GLU A 46 -5.06 -18.79 -4.42
C GLU A 46 -3.88 -17.93 -4.88
N ILE A 47 -3.99 -16.59 -4.78
CA ILE A 47 -2.89 -15.67 -5.11
C ILE A 47 -1.66 -16.00 -4.26
N ARG A 48 -1.84 -16.29 -2.97
CA ARG A 48 -0.74 -16.67 -2.06
C ARG A 48 -0.10 -17.98 -2.49
N ALA A 49 -0.89 -18.99 -2.85
CA ALA A 49 -0.40 -20.28 -3.30
C ALA A 49 0.40 -20.17 -4.61
N ILE A 50 -0.08 -19.37 -5.57
CA ILE A 50 0.62 -19.10 -6.83
C ILE A 50 1.96 -18.41 -6.55
N LYS A 51 1.95 -17.35 -5.72
CA LYS A 51 3.19 -16.64 -5.32
C LYS A 51 4.20 -17.58 -4.68
N ALA A 52 3.77 -18.45 -3.76
CA ALA A 52 4.64 -19.41 -3.10
C ALA A 52 5.24 -20.44 -4.09
N LYS A 53 4.42 -20.97 -5.00
CA LYS A 53 4.89 -21.91 -6.05
C LYS A 53 5.92 -21.28 -6.97
N VAL A 54 5.69 -20.03 -7.40
CA VAL A 54 6.62 -19.28 -8.24
C VAL A 54 7.91 -18.98 -7.47
N ALA A 55 7.82 -18.52 -6.23
CA ALA A 55 8.99 -18.26 -5.39
C ALA A 55 9.87 -19.51 -5.23
N LYS A 56 9.27 -20.69 -5.02
CA LYS A 56 10.01 -21.96 -4.93
C LYS A 56 10.74 -22.30 -6.24
N LYS A 57 10.11 -22.10 -7.39
CA LYS A 57 10.74 -22.32 -8.71
C LYS A 57 11.88 -21.35 -8.98
N LEU A 58 11.74 -20.09 -8.56
CA LEU A 58 12.76 -19.06 -8.76
C LEU A 58 13.91 -19.21 -7.76
N GLY A 59 13.67 -19.74 -6.57
CA GLY A 59 14.66 -19.80 -5.49
C GLY A 59 15.99 -20.43 -5.90
N SER A 60 15.97 -21.60 -6.54
CA SER A 60 17.20 -22.26 -7.00
C SER A 60 17.93 -21.45 -8.07
N LEU A 61 17.20 -20.84 -9.01
CA LEU A 61 17.79 -20.02 -10.08
C LEU A 61 18.41 -18.74 -9.53
N VAL A 62 17.79 -18.11 -8.53
CA VAL A 62 18.33 -16.94 -7.83
C VAL A 62 19.64 -17.31 -7.12
N VAL A 63 19.67 -18.42 -6.39
CA VAL A 63 20.90 -18.90 -5.72
C VAL A 63 22.01 -19.19 -6.74
N ILE A 64 21.69 -19.85 -7.86
CA ILE A 64 22.67 -20.12 -8.92
C ILE A 64 23.22 -18.80 -9.50
N ARG A 65 22.34 -17.86 -9.85
CA ARG A 65 22.72 -16.54 -10.40
C ARG A 65 23.63 -15.78 -9.43
N ASP A 66 23.27 -15.73 -8.15
CA ASP A 66 24.02 -14.99 -7.14
C ASP A 66 25.37 -15.66 -6.86
N THR A 67 25.42 -16.99 -6.88
CA THR A 67 26.69 -17.75 -6.81
C THR A 67 27.59 -17.42 -8.00
N GLN A 68 27.06 -17.42 -9.24
CA GLN A 68 27.80 -17.06 -10.44
C GLN A 68 28.33 -15.62 -10.39
N LEU A 69 27.50 -14.67 -9.92
CA LEU A 69 27.91 -13.28 -9.74
C LEU A 69 29.03 -13.15 -8.71
N ASN A 70 28.93 -13.86 -7.58
CA ASN A 70 29.97 -13.87 -6.54
C ASN A 70 31.27 -14.50 -7.03
N SER A 71 31.20 -15.57 -7.83
CA SER A 71 32.39 -16.15 -8.47
C SER A 71 33.07 -15.17 -9.43
N LEU A 72 32.29 -14.47 -10.26
CA LEU A 72 32.81 -13.42 -11.15
C LEU A 72 33.43 -12.27 -10.35
N PHE A 73 32.77 -11.84 -9.27
CA PHE A 73 33.29 -10.81 -8.38
C PHE A 73 34.59 -11.23 -7.69
N ALA A 74 34.71 -12.47 -7.22
CA ALA A 74 35.93 -12.97 -6.59
C ALA A 74 37.14 -12.88 -7.55
N TYR A 75 36.95 -13.31 -8.80
CA TYR A 75 37.95 -13.14 -9.86
C TYR A 75 38.27 -11.66 -10.10
N ALA A 76 37.25 -10.82 -10.31
CA ALA A 76 37.42 -9.41 -10.61
C ALA A 76 38.14 -8.66 -9.46
N ASN A 77 37.80 -8.98 -8.21
CA ASN A 77 38.37 -8.32 -7.04
C ASN A 77 39.85 -8.70 -6.83
N GLN A 78 40.22 -9.98 -7.05
CA GLN A 78 41.61 -10.42 -7.00
C GLN A 78 42.48 -9.75 -8.07
N ASN A 79 41.90 -9.49 -9.25
CA ASN A 79 42.60 -8.92 -10.41
C ASN A 79 42.33 -7.41 -10.58
N LYS A 80 41.78 -6.74 -9.57
CA LYS A 80 41.25 -5.38 -9.69
C LYS A 80 42.27 -4.38 -10.23
N GLY A 81 43.51 -4.43 -9.72
CA GLY A 81 44.57 -3.51 -10.16
C GLY A 81 44.78 -3.53 -11.68
N VAL A 82 44.89 -4.73 -12.25
CA VAL A 82 45.08 -4.93 -13.70
C VAL A 82 43.81 -4.62 -14.48
N LEU A 83 42.65 -5.06 -13.98
CA LEU A 83 41.38 -4.88 -14.67
C LEU A 83 40.91 -3.41 -14.71
N THR A 84 41.36 -2.58 -13.75
CA THR A 84 40.97 -1.18 -13.63
C THR A 84 42.09 -0.17 -13.88
N GLU A 85 43.16 -0.58 -14.55
CA GLU A 85 44.30 0.30 -14.86
C GLU A 85 43.85 1.45 -15.78
N ASP A 86 43.25 1.14 -16.92
CA ASP A 86 42.82 2.15 -17.91
C ASP A 86 41.33 2.51 -17.81
N ARG A 87 40.49 1.55 -17.43
CA ARG A 87 39.03 1.68 -17.47
C ARG A 87 38.38 0.90 -16.36
N ARG A 88 37.29 1.41 -15.80
CA ARG A 88 36.56 0.71 -14.73
C ARG A 88 35.58 -0.34 -15.23
N SER A 89 35.32 -0.40 -16.54
CA SER A 89 34.39 -1.33 -17.18
C SER A 89 35.12 -2.21 -18.20
N ILE A 90 34.90 -3.52 -18.11
CA ILE A 90 35.54 -4.55 -18.91
C ILE A 90 34.48 -5.13 -19.84
N GLN A 91 34.64 -4.87 -21.14
CA GLN A 91 33.77 -5.40 -22.18
C GLN A 91 34.27 -6.78 -22.63
N LEU A 92 33.39 -7.77 -22.59
CA LEU A 92 33.57 -9.12 -23.13
C LEU A 92 32.51 -9.40 -24.20
N THR A 93 32.64 -10.53 -24.89
CA THR A 93 31.64 -11.01 -25.86
C THR A 93 30.30 -11.33 -25.21
N SER A 94 30.31 -11.85 -23.97
CA SER A 94 29.11 -12.25 -23.22
C SER A 94 28.50 -11.13 -22.36
N GLY A 95 29.07 -9.92 -22.37
CA GLY A 95 28.58 -8.79 -21.60
C GLY A 95 29.69 -7.95 -20.99
N THR A 96 29.33 -7.15 -19.98
CA THR A 96 30.21 -6.15 -19.38
C THR A 96 30.13 -6.23 -17.86
N PHE A 97 31.27 -6.15 -17.18
CA PHE A 97 31.32 -6.01 -15.72
C PHE A 97 32.35 -4.95 -15.35
N GLY A 98 32.31 -4.44 -14.12
CA GLY A 98 33.21 -3.37 -13.71
C GLY A 98 32.80 -2.72 -12.41
N TRP A 99 33.50 -1.64 -12.06
CA TRP A 99 33.23 -0.83 -10.88
C TRP A 99 32.60 0.49 -11.26
N ARG A 100 31.59 0.91 -10.49
CA ARG A 100 30.96 2.22 -10.61
C ARG A 100 30.90 2.90 -9.25
N TRP A 101 30.83 4.22 -9.26
CA TRP A 101 30.36 4.97 -8.10
C TRP A 101 28.84 4.84 -8.05
N SER A 102 28.29 4.48 -6.89
CA SER A 102 26.85 4.62 -6.65
C SER A 102 26.49 6.10 -6.58
N THR A 103 25.21 6.42 -6.77
CA THR A 103 24.68 7.74 -6.46
C THR A 103 25.04 8.08 -5.00
N PRO A 104 25.63 9.25 -4.72
CA PRO A 104 25.86 9.70 -3.36
C PRO A 104 24.56 9.69 -2.56
N ARG A 105 24.63 9.24 -1.30
CA ARG A 105 23.51 9.26 -0.37
C ARG A 105 23.95 9.90 0.94
N VAL A 106 23.00 10.51 1.65
CA VAL A 106 23.21 10.93 3.02
C VAL A 106 23.03 9.71 3.91
N GLU A 107 23.97 9.49 4.81
CA GLU A 107 23.90 8.47 5.85
C GLU A 107 23.87 9.21 7.18
N ILE A 108 22.97 8.79 8.06
CA ILE A 108 22.67 9.46 9.32
C ILE A 108 22.97 8.45 10.42
N ASP A 109 23.77 8.88 11.39
CA ASP A 109 24.05 8.09 12.59
C ASP A 109 22.95 8.37 13.63
N GLY A 110 22.06 7.40 13.85
CA GLY A 110 20.95 7.51 14.80
C GLY A 110 19.60 7.63 14.13
N THR A 111 18.62 8.15 14.88
CA THR A 111 17.25 8.33 14.41
C THR A 111 17.05 9.69 13.74
N ASP A 112 16.05 9.79 12.87
CA ASP A 112 15.65 11.06 12.25
C ASP A 112 15.32 12.12 13.31
N ALA A 113 14.76 11.74 14.46
CA ALA A 113 14.40 12.67 15.52
C ALA A 113 15.64 13.32 16.17
N GLU A 114 16.63 12.51 16.56
CA GLU A 114 17.91 13.00 17.10
C GLU A 114 18.62 13.89 16.09
N THR A 115 18.55 13.52 14.81
CA THR A 115 19.17 14.29 13.73
C THR A 115 18.47 15.62 13.50
N ILE A 116 17.14 15.64 13.56
CA ILE A 116 16.35 16.88 13.47
C ILE A 116 16.68 17.79 14.66
N GLU A 117 16.80 17.26 15.87
CA GLU A 117 17.17 18.02 17.06
C GLU A 117 18.58 18.60 16.94
N MET A 118 19.57 17.78 16.59
CA MET A 118 20.93 18.23 16.31
C MET A 118 20.97 19.30 15.20
N LEU A 119 20.20 19.14 14.13
CA LEU A 119 20.12 20.14 13.05
C LEU A 119 19.52 21.46 13.53
N LYS A 120 18.58 21.45 14.48
CA LYS A 120 18.07 22.67 15.12
C LYS A 120 19.11 23.30 16.05
N GLU A 121 19.74 22.50 16.90
CA GLU A 121 20.75 22.97 17.85
C GLU A 121 21.99 23.56 17.16
N THR A 122 22.33 23.06 15.98
CA THR A 122 23.48 23.51 15.18
C THR A 122 23.14 24.58 14.14
N ASP A 123 21.95 25.16 14.19
CA ASP A 123 21.48 26.24 13.29
C ASP A 123 21.49 25.83 11.80
N ASN A 124 21.14 24.56 11.55
CA ASN A 124 21.10 23.91 10.24
C ASN A 124 19.66 23.58 9.80
N GLU A 125 18.68 24.35 10.25
CA GLU A 125 17.25 24.10 10.01
C GLU A 125 16.87 24.07 8.53
N ARG A 126 17.67 24.67 7.63
CA ARG A 126 17.47 24.62 6.17
C ARG A 126 17.42 23.20 5.59
N TYR A 127 17.95 22.21 6.32
CA TYR A 127 17.91 20.79 5.92
C TYR A 127 16.71 20.04 6.48
N ILE A 128 15.86 20.69 7.28
CA ILE A 128 14.64 20.13 7.84
C ILE A 128 13.48 20.51 6.92
N ARG A 129 12.77 19.50 6.40
CA ARG A 129 11.54 19.72 5.64
C ARG A 129 10.37 19.83 6.61
N ILE A 130 9.67 20.96 6.59
CA ILE A 130 8.43 21.18 7.34
C ILE A 130 7.24 20.79 6.45
N ILE A 131 6.35 19.94 6.97
CA ILE A 131 5.08 19.60 6.34
C ILE A 131 3.98 20.08 7.30
N GLU A 132 3.27 21.12 6.90
CA GLU A 132 2.14 21.65 7.67
C GLU A 132 0.85 20.97 7.19
N GLU A 133 0.08 20.45 8.14
CA GLU A 133 -1.22 19.83 7.86
C GLU A 133 -2.31 20.52 8.69
N VAL A 134 -3.49 20.67 8.09
CA VAL A 134 -4.65 21.26 8.78
C VAL A 134 -5.13 20.31 9.87
N ASN A 135 -5.12 20.78 11.11
CA ASN A 135 -5.67 20.04 12.26
C ASN A 135 -7.21 20.04 12.23
N ARG A 136 -7.79 19.13 11.45
CA ARG A 136 -9.25 18.98 11.29
C ARG A 136 -9.95 18.55 12.57
N GLN A 137 -9.27 17.79 13.44
CA GLN A 137 -9.86 17.35 14.70
C GLN A 137 -10.12 18.54 15.62
N LEU A 138 -9.12 19.42 15.78
CA LEU A 138 -9.26 20.64 16.59
C LEU A 138 -10.29 21.61 15.99
N LEU A 139 -10.27 21.78 14.65
CA LEU A 139 -11.29 22.56 13.96
C LEU A 139 -12.71 22.02 14.24
N LEU A 140 -12.90 20.70 14.24
CA LEU A 140 -14.21 20.09 14.49
C LEU A 140 -14.66 20.20 15.95
N GLU A 141 -13.71 20.19 16.89
CA GLU A 141 -13.95 20.32 18.33
C GLU A 141 -14.33 21.75 18.70
N GLU A 142 -13.56 22.74 18.27
CA GLU A 142 -13.76 24.15 18.64
C GLU A 142 -14.73 24.90 17.73
N LYS A 143 -14.89 24.44 16.49
CA LYS A 143 -15.72 25.07 15.44
C LYS A 143 -15.57 26.60 15.34
N PRO A 144 -14.35 27.14 15.25
CA PRO A 144 -14.14 28.58 15.10
C PRO A 144 -14.77 29.11 13.80
N ALA A 145 -15.23 30.36 13.82
CA ALA A 145 -15.69 31.04 12.62
C ALA A 145 -14.47 31.55 11.82
N ILE A 146 -14.07 30.78 10.80
CA ILE A 146 -12.94 31.10 9.91
C ILE A 146 -13.44 31.12 8.47
N ASP A 147 -13.16 32.20 7.75
CA ASP A 147 -13.55 32.34 6.34
C ASP A 147 -12.97 31.20 5.50
N GLY A 148 -13.84 30.55 4.71
CA GLY A 148 -13.48 29.41 3.86
C GLY A 148 -13.54 28.04 4.53
N ILE A 149 -13.90 27.95 5.81
CA ILE A 149 -14.12 26.68 6.52
C ILE A 149 -15.61 26.54 6.85
N SER A 150 -16.25 25.48 6.34
CA SER A 150 -17.60 25.07 6.71
C SER A 150 -17.58 23.76 7.52
N TYR A 151 -18.54 23.63 8.44
CA TYR A 151 -18.76 22.41 9.21
C TYR A 151 -20.10 21.81 8.79
N GLU A 152 -20.04 20.75 8.00
CA GLU A 152 -21.21 20.08 7.43
C GLU A 152 -21.46 18.75 8.14
N GLN A 153 -22.74 18.42 8.30
CA GLN A 153 -23.17 17.14 8.83
C GLN A 153 -24.37 16.66 8.03
N ASP A 154 -24.18 15.55 7.32
CA ASP A 154 -25.22 14.91 6.54
C ASP A 154 -25.94 13.83 7.36
N GLU A 155 -27.26 13.73 7.17
CA GLU A 155 -28.03 12.58 7.62
C GLU A 155 -27.91 11.46 6.57
N GLU A 156 -27.25 10.37 6.92
CA GLU A 156 -27.06 9.22 6.01
C GLU A 156 -27.84 7.99 6.48
N PHE A 157 -28.47 7.29 5.54
CA PHE A 157 -29.02 5.96 5.80
C PHE A 157 -27.89 4.94 5.93
N PHE A 158 -27.94 4.11 6.98
CA PHE A 158 -26.99 3.03 7.20
C PHE A 158 -27.68 1.70 7.52
N ALA A 159 -27.07 0.60 7.10
CA ALA A 159 -27.50 -0.75 7.45
C ALA A 159 -26.28 -1.61 7.79
N VAL A 160 -26.31 -2.27 8.95
CA VAL A 160 -25.25 -3.18 9.40
C VAL A 160 -25.86 -4.56 9.64
N PRO A 161 -25.76 -5.48 8.67
CA PRO A 161 -26.27 -6.84 8.86
C PRO A 161 -25.41 -7.62 9.87
N LYS A 162 -26.00 -8.63 10.49
CA LYS A 162 -25.21 -9.61 11.26
C LYS A 162 -24.42 -10.47 10.27
N GLN A 163 -23.10 -10.55 10.46
CA GLN A 163 -22.18 -11.29 9.60
C GLN A 163 -21.47 -12.39 10.39
N LYS A 164 -21.11 -13.49 9.72
CA LYS A 164 -20.41 -14.63 10.34
C LYS A 164 -18.96 -14.34 10.72
N GLY A 165 -18.36 -13.27 10.17
CA GLY A 165 -17.00 -12.82 10.51
C GLY A 165 -16.93 -11.32 10.76
N LYS A 166 -16.12 -10.89 11.75
CA LYS A 166 -15.83 -9.46 11.98
C LYS A 166 -14.86 -8.95 10.92
N LYS A 167 -15.35 -8.50 9.76
CA LYS A 167 -14.60 -7.48 9.01
C LYS A 167 -14.87 -6.11 9.65
N ALA A 168 -13.93 -5.17 9.52
CA ALA A 168 -14.17 -3.79 9.90
C ALA A 168 -15.46 -3.30 9.23
N LYS A 169 -16.32 -2.59 9.99
CA LYS A 169 -17.67 -2.16 9.59
C LYS A 169 -17.75 -1.84 8.09
N THR A 170 -18.28 -2.76 7.27
CA THR A 170 -18.58 -2.43 5.88
C THR A 170 -19.83 -1.56 5.92
N LEU A 171 -19.63 -0.25 5.86
CA LEU A 171 -20.73 0.71 5.68
C LEU A 171 -21.23 0.53 4.24
N THR A 172 -22.41 -0.04 4.09
CA THR A 172 -23.10 -0.07 2.81
C THR A 172 -23.81 1.28 2.65
N HIS A 173 -23.25 2.17 1.84
CA HIS A 173 -23.88 3.45 1.52
C HIS A 173 -25.11 3.23 0.63
N ALA A 174 -26.21 3.94 0.91
CA ALA A 174 -27.36 4.01 0.02
C ALA A 174 -26.96 4.72 -1.29
N ILE A 175 -27.52 4.28 -2.42
CA ILE A 175 -27.17 4.76 -3.77
C ILE A 175 -27.77 6.14 -4.08
N ASP A 176 -28.54 6.77 -3.19
CA ASP A 176 -29.20 8.05 -3.50
C ASP A 176 -28.23 9.25 -3.38
N ARG A 177 -27.42 9.42 -4.44
CA ARG A 177 -27.15 10.70 -5.11
C ARG A 177 -27.39 10.55 -6.61
#